data_AF-A0A2I1G449-F1
#
_entry.id   AF-A0A2I1G449-F1
#
_cell.length_a   1.000
_cell.length_b   1.000
_cell.length_c   1.000
_cell.angle_alpha   90.00
_cell.angle_beta   90.00
_cell.angle_gamma   90.00
#
_symmetry.space_group_name_H-M   'P 1'
#
loop_
_entity.id
_entity.type
_entity.pdbx_description
1 polymer ?
#
loop_
_entity_poly.entity_id
_entity_poly.type
_entity_poly.pdbx_seq_one_letter_code
_entity_poly.pdbx_strand_id
1 'polypeptide(L)' 'MKVIIRTCQSFGGNMYSVEVEDFDQISAVKRKISDNTDIDCNNKSLIFNNRQLIQEMKSLSDYEIQNESTLHLRCGQCGC' A
#
# COMPACT_ATOMS: atom_id res chain seq x y z
N MET A 1 16.21 4.41 -4.04
CA MET A 1 15.56 5.39 -4.95
C MET A 1 14.20 5.73 -4.37
N LYS A 2 13.81 7.01 -4.34
CA LYS A 2 12.47 7.39 -3.86
C LYS A 2 11.42 7.01 -4.90
N VAL A 3 10.39 6.28 -4.46
CA VAL A 3 9.22 5.95 -5.27
C VAL A 3 7.97 6.52 -4.60
N ILE A 4 7.10 7.13 -5.41
CA ILE A 4 5.81 7.64 -4.94
C ILE A 4 4.77 6.61 -5.34
N ILE A 5 4.11 6.04 -4.35
CA ILE A 5 2.99 5.11 -4.56
C ILE A 5 1.67 5.82 -4.24
N ARG A 6 0.65 5.52 -5.04
CA ARG A 6 -0.71 6.00 -4.80
C ARG A 6 -1.50 4.90 -4.12
N THR A 7 -2.06 5.16 -2.96
CA THR A 7 -2.96 4.21 -2.29
C THR A 7 -4.39 4.70 -2.45
N CYS A 8 -5.27 3.85 -3.00
CA CYS A 8 -6.69 4.15 -3.13
C CYS A 8 -7.51 3.39 -2.09
N GLN A 9 -8.42 4.10 -1.42
CA GLN A 9 -9.33 3.53 -0.44
C GLN A 9 -10.72 3.34 -1.06
N SER A 10 -11.24 2.11 -0.97
CA SER A 10 -12.55 1.77 -1.53
C SER A 10 -13.73 2.45 -0.82
N PHE A 11 -13.57 2.83 0.45
CA PHE A 11 -14.55 3.57 1.23
C PHE A 11 -14.19 5.06 1.19
N GLY A 12 -14.66 5.78 0.18
CA GLY A 12 -14.49 7.23 0.07
C GLY A 12 -13.81 7.73 -1.21
N GLY A 13 -13.20 6.85 -2.02
CA GLY A 13 -12.57 7.25 -3.29
C GLY A 13 -11.33 8.15 -3.12
N ASN A 14 -10.84 8.28 -1.90
CA ASN A 14 -9.68 9.10 -1.58
C ASN A 14 -8.39 8.41 -2.08
N MET A 15 -7.54 9.22 -2.69
CA MET A 15 -6.22 8.83 -3.18
C MET A 15 -5.16 9.50 -2.31
N TYR A 16 -4.27 8.68 -1.75
CA TYR A 16 -3.19 9.13 -0.89
C TYR A 16 -1.85 8.88 -1.58
N SER A 17 -0.95 9.86 -1.56
CA SER A 17 0.39 9.72 -2.13
C SER A 17 1.39 9.56 -0.99
N VAL A 18 2.16 8.47 -1.00
CA VAL A 18 3.14 8.18 0.07
C VAL A 18 4.51 8.01 -0.56
N GLU A 19 5.51 8.69 0.01
CA GLU A 19 6.92 8.53 -0.35
C GLU A 19 7.54 7.34 0.38
N VAL A 20 7.97 6.36 -0.40
CA VAL A 20 8.61 5.12 0.07
C VAL A 20 9.88 4.88 -0.74
N GLU A 21 10.74 3.99 -0.28
CA GLU A 21 11.95 3.62 -1.01
C GLU A 21 11.77 2.28 -1.74
N ASP A 22 12.45 2.07 -2.86
CA ASP A 22 12.42 0.82 -3.63
C ASP A 22 12.81 -0.42 -2.82
N PHE A 23 13.70 -0.24 -1.84
CA PHE A 23 14.11 -1.27 -0.89
C PHE A 23 13.25 -1.31 0.38
N ASP A 24 12.29 -0.39 0.56
CA ASP A 24 11.36 -0.48 1.69
C ASP A 24 10.54 -1.77 1.58
N GLN A 25 10.34 -2.38 2.73
CA GLN A 25 9.52 -3.58 2.85
C GLN A 25 8.03 -3.22 2.89
N ILE A 26 7.17 -4.16 2.53
CA ILE A 26 5.71 -3.98 2.60
C ILE A 26 5.24 -3.56 3.99
N SER A 27 5.87 -4.07 5.06
CA SER A 27 5.59 -3.67 6.44
C SER A 27 5.87 -2.17 6.69
N ALA A 28 7.00 -1.66 6.21
CA ALA A 28 7.36 -0.25 6.33
C ALA A 28 6.41 0.64 5.52
N VAL A 29 6.03 0.20 4.31
CA VAL A 29 5.08 0.88 3.43
C VAL A 29 3.71 0.99 4.10
N LYS A 30 3.20 -0.12 4.67
CA LYS A 30 1.93 -0.12 5.41
C LYS A 30 1.96 0.85 6.59
N ARG A 31 3.07 0.88 7.34
CA ARG A 31 3.22 1.81 8.46
C ARG A 31 3.19 3.26 7.99
N LYS A 32 3.96 3.61 6.96
CA LYS A 32 3.96 4.95 6.37
C LYS A 32 2.57 5.35 5.87
N ILE A 33 1.83 4.45 5.23
CA ILE A 33 0.45 4.71 4.80
C ILE A 33 -0.44 4.99 6.02
N SER A 34 -0.40 4.15 7.06
CA SER A 34 -1.18 4.39 8.28
C SER A 34 -0.84 5.73 8.93
N ASP A 35 0.44 6.08 9.01
CA ASP A 35 0.92 7.33 9.63
C ASP A 35 0.52 8.57 8.81
N ASN A 36 0.44 8.48 7.47
CA ASN A 36 0.11 9.61 6.60
C ASN A 36 -1.39 9.79 6.36
N THR A 37 -2.18 8.72 6.52
CA THR A 37 -3.61 8.72 6.16
C THR A 37 -4.52 8.59 7.36
N ASP A 38 -3.97 8.31 8.55
CA ASP A 38 -4.72 7.94 9.77
C ASP A 38 -5.64 6.73 9.55
N ILE A 39 -5.40 5.93 8.51
CA ILE A 39 -6.16 4.72 8.21
C ILE A 39 -5.42 3.52 8.75
N ASP A 40 -6.06 2.77 9.64
CA ASP A 40 -5.53 1.50 10.13
C ASP A 40 -5.32 0.51 8.97
N CYS A 41 -4.07 0.39 8.50
CA CYS A 41 -3.65 -0.52 7.44
C CYS A 41 -2.96 -1.78 7.98
N ASN A 42 -2.77 -1.86 9.30
CA ASN A 42 -2.02 -2.94 9.95
C ASN A 42 -2.67 -4.33 9.70
N ASN A 43 -4.00 -4.38 9.69
CA ASN A 43 -4.78 -5.60 9.42
C ASN A 43 -5.36 -5.65 7.98
N LYS A 44 -4.98 -4.73 7.10
CA LYS A 44 -5.53 -4.65 5.74
C LYS A 44 -4.58 -5.28 4.72
N SER A 45 -5.19 -5.78 3.65
CA SER A 45 -4.46 -6.34 2.52
C SER A 45 -4.23 -5.27 1.46
N LEU A 46 -2.97 -5.04 1.12
CA LEU A 46 -2.59 -4.26 -0.05
C LEU A 46 -2.65 -5.15 -1.28
N ILE A 47 -3.26 -4.64 -2.35
CA ILE A 47 -3.40 -5.33 -3.63
C ILE A 47 -2.75 -4.48 -4.70
N PHE A 48 -1.87 -5.08 -5.50
CA PHE A 48 -1.17 -4.45 -6.61
C PHE A 48 -1.21 -5.37 -7.83
N ASN A 49 -1.66 -4.88 -8.99
CA ASN A 49 -1.73 -5.68 -10.23
C ASN A 49 -2.38 -7.07 -10.02
N ASN A 50 -3.51 -7.12 -9.29
CA ASN A 50 -4.22 -8.34 -8.90
C ASN A 50 -3.39 -9.34 -8.04
N ARG A 51 -2.25 -8.90 -7.50
CA ARG A 51 -1.44 -9.64 -6.53
C ARG A 51 -1.65 -9.04 -5.15
N GLN A 52 -2.00 -9.90 -4.20
CA GLN A 52 -2.08 -9.50 -2.80
C GLN A 52 -0.67 -9.52 -2.19
N LEU A 53 -0.25 -8.40 -1.61
CA LEU A 53 1.04 -8.26 -0.94
C LEU A 53 0.94 -8.90 0.46
N ILE A 54 1.05 -10.23 0.49
CA ILE A 54 0.98 -11.04 1.72
C ILE A 54 2.34 -11.20 2.42
N GLN A 55 3.45 -10.87 1.75
CA GLN A 55 4.79 -11.03 2.29
C GLN A 55 5.31 -9.68 2.80
N GLU A 56 5.21 -9.48 4.12
CA GLU A 56 5.70 -8.29 4.81
C GLU A 56 7.21 -8.08 4.69
N MET A 57 7.96 -9.17 4.47
CA MET A 57 9.42 -9.20 4.35
C MET A 57 9.95 -8.97 2.93
N LYS A 58 9.06 -8.90 1.92
CA LYS A 58 9.47 -8.57 0.55
C LYS A 58 9.58 -7.06 0.35
N SER A 59 10.52 -6.65 -0.47
CA SER A 59 10.71 -5.25 -0.85
C SER A 59 9.74 -4.81 -1.95
N LEU A 60 9.59 -3.51 -2.18
CA LEU A 60 8.84 -3.01 -3.33
C LEU A 60 9.49 -3.41 -4.66
N SER A 61 10.83 -3.39 -4.72
CA SER A 61 11.59 -3.82 -5.89
C SER A 61 11.36 -5.29 -6.26
N ASP A 62 11.20 -6.18 -5.27
CA ASP A 62 10.82 -7.59 -5.48
C ASP A 62 9.48 -7.77 -6.20
N TYR A 63 8.57 -6.82 -6.02
CA TYR A 63 7.25 -6.81 -6.65
C TYR A 63 7.19 -5.97 -7.92
N GLU A 64 8.34 -5.44 -8.36
CA GLU A 64 8.44 -4.54 -9.51
C GLU A 64 7.54 -3.29 -9.34
N ILE A 65 7.33 -2.86 -8.09
CA ILE A 65 6.55 -1.66 -7.77
C ILE A 65 7.41 -0.43 -8.06
N GLN A 66 7.01 0.35 -9.06
CA GLN A 66 7.71 1.55 -9.51
C GLN A 66 6.97 2.83 -9.07
N ASN A 67 7.58 3.99 -9.37
CA ASN A 67 6.92 5.28 -9.21
C ASN A 67 5.57 5.31 -9.94
N GLU A 68 4.60 5.99 -9.35
CA GLU A 68 3.22 6.10 -9.86
C GLU A 68 2.40 4.81 -9.84
N SER A 69 2.94 3.74 -9.24
CA SER A 69 2.17 2.52 -8.98
C SER A 69 0.98 2.81 -8.08
N THR A 70 -0.17 2.20 -8.39
CA THR A 70 -1.40 2.34 -7.59
C THR A 70 -1.65 1.06 -6.79
N LEU A 71 -1.68 1.18 -5.46
CA LEU A 71 -2.04 0.14 -4.52
C LEU A 71 -3.52 0.29 -4.13
N HIS A 72 -4.25 -0.82 -4.14
CA HIS A 72 -5.62 -0.88 -3.68
C HIS A 72 -5.65 -1.39 -2.24
N LEU A 73 -6.23 -0.60 -1.34
CA LEU A 73 -6.41 -0.99 0.06
C LEU A 73 -7.76 -1.69 0.23
N ARG A 74 -7.75 -3.01 0.48
CA ARG A 74 -8.97 -3.76 0.79
C ARG A 74 -9.26 -3.67 2.29
N CYS A 75 -10.24 -2.85 2.65
CA CYS A 75 -10.82 -2.86 3.98
C CYS A 75 -11.75 -4.08 4.11
N GLY A 76 -11.50 -4.94 5.09
CA GLY A 76 -12.36 -6.10 5.38
C GLY A 76 -13.71 -5.76 6.00
N GLN A 77 -14.00 -4.48 6.28
CA GLN A 77 -15.32 -4.01 6.72
C GLN A 77 -16.10 -3.43 5.54
N CYS A 78 -16.54 -4.30 4.65
CA CYS A 78 -17.87 -4.18 4.06
C CYS A 78 -18.44 -5.60 4.11
N GLY A 79 -19.26 -5.85 5.14
CA GLY A 79 -20.26 -6.90 5.03
C GLY A 79 -21.18 -6.49 3.87
N CYS A 80 -21.01 -7.14 2.73
CA CYS A 80 -22.12 -7.42 1.84
C CYS A 80 -22.72 -8.75 2.28
#